data_AF-I9WBN7-F1
#
_entry.id   AF-I9WBN7-F1
#
_cell.length_a   1.000
_cell.length_b   1.000
_cell.length_c   1.000
_cell.angle_alpha   90.00
_cell.angle_beta   90.00
_cell.angle_gamma   90.00
#
_symmetry.space_group_name_H-M   'P 1'
#
loop_
_entity.id
_entity.type
_entity.pdbx_description
1 polymer ?
#
loop_
_entity_poly.entity_id
_entity_poly.type
_entity_poly.pdbx_seq_one_letter_code
_entity_poly.pdbx_strand_id
1 'polypeptide(L)' 'MRFLYLEPAHDWTDQTVEERLRLCAETLFTHQHINSRRFNQITTGIGQRADRQRAIRSRNRLTGPAPANLSGS' A
#
# COMPACT_ATOMS: atom_id res chain seq x y z
N MET A 1 -21.75 16.09 26.39
CA MET A 1 -20.53 15.59 25.74
C MET A 1 -20.71 15.72 24.24
N ARG A 2 -19.85 16.48 23.57
CA ARG A 2 -19.92 16.69 22.11
C ARG A 2 -19.23 15.50 21.46
N PHE A 3 -19.97 14.64 20.76
CA PHE A 3 -19.39 13.57 19.96
C PHE A 3 -18.59 14.23 18.84
N LEU A 4 -17.25 14.14 18.92
CA LEU A 4 -16.38 14.43 17.78
C LEU A 4 -16.61 13.30 16.78
N TYR A 5 -17.54 13.51 15.86
CA TYR A 5 -17.67 12.67 14.69
C TYR A 5 -16.32 12.71 13.98
N LEU A 6 -15.67 11.55 13.86
CA LEU A 6 -14.50 11.39 12.99
C LEU A 6 -14.98 11.74 11.59
N GLU A 7 -14.50 12.85 11.03
CA GLU A 7 -14.82 13.22 9.66
C GLU A 7 -14.37 12.08 8.73
N PRO A 8 -15.19 11.71 7.72
CA PRO A 8 -14.77 10.72 6.75
C PRO A 8 -13.48 11.20 6.06
N ALA A 9 -12.42 10.39 6.10
CA ALA A 9 -11.17 10.72 5.43
C ALA A 9 -11.39 10.72 3.91
N HIS A 10 -11.59 11.90 3.32
CA HIS A 10 -11.79 12.08 1.88
C HIS A 10 -10.46 12.15 1.09
N ASP A 11 -9.33 12.24 1.79
CA ASP A 11 -8.08 12.75 1.22
C ASP A 11 -7.12 11.63 0.79
N TRP A 12 -7.57 10.38 0.79
CA TRP A 12 -6.70 9.24 0.50
C TRP A 12 -6.30 9.13 -0.98
N THR A 13 -6.83 10.00 -1.86
CA THR A 13 -6.64 9.96 -3.31
C THR A 13 -5.18 9.94 -3.75
N ASP A 14 -4.29 10.61 -3.01
CA ASP A 14 -2.88 10.74 -3.37
C ASP A 14 -1.96 9.73 -2.67
N GLN A 15 -2.53 8.87 -1.83
CA GLN A 15 -1.77 7.85 -1.08
C GLN A 15 -1.89 6.48 -1.73
N THR A 16 -0.75 5.81 -1.86
CA THR A 16 -0.67 4.40 -2.19
C THR A 16 -1.33 3.54 -1.10
N VAL A 17 -1.78 2.34 -1.47
CA VAL A 17 -2.34 1.37 -0.52
C VAL A 17 -1.33 1.03 0.59
N GLU A 18 -0.03 1.04 0.28
CA GLU A 18 1.03 0.84 1.27
C GLU A 18 1.02 1.94 2.34
N GLU A 19 0.99 3.20 1.95
CA GLU A 19 1.00 4.35 2.87
C GLU A 19 -0.23 4.34 3.78
N ARG A 20 -1.42 4.07 3.21
CA ARG A 20 -2.66 3.95 3.98
C ARG A 20 -2.58 2.85 5.05
N LEU A 21 -2.01 1.69 4.70
CA LEU A 21 -1.84 0.59 5.65
C LEU A 21 -0.83 0.91 6.75
N ARG A 22 0.24 1.66 6.42
CA ARG A 22 1.21 2.14 7.43
C ARG A 22 0.54 3.09 8.42
N LEU A 23 -0.25 4.05 7.94
CA LEU A 23 -1.02 4.96 8.80
C LEU A 23 -2.00 4.21 9.71
N CYS A 24 -2.71 3.20 9.19
CA CYS A 24 -3.58 2.37 10.03
C CYS A 24 -2.80 1.64 11.14
N ALA A 25 -1.62 1.08 10.81
CA ALA A 25 -0.77 0.41 11.81
C ALA A 25 -0.27 1.40 12.88
N GLU A 26 0.09 2.61 12.47
CA GLU A 26 0.51 3.69 13.37
C GLU A 26 -0.63 4.11 14.31
N THR A 27 -1.83 4.33 13.79
CA THR A 27 -3.02 4.64 14.60
C THR A 27 -3.29 3.54 15.64
N LEU A 28 -3.24 2.27 15.24
CA LEU A 28 -3.43 1.14 16.17
C LEU A 28 -2.36 1.09 17.26
N PHE A 29 -1.12 1.44 16.93
CA PHE A 29 -0.01 1.48 17.89
C PHE A 29 -0.14 2.67 18.85
N THR A 30 -0.43 3.86 18.33
CA THR A 30 -0.60 5.10 19.09
C THR A 30 -1.74 5.00 20.09
N HIS A 31 -2.85 4.37 19.72
CA HIS A 31 -3.98 4.10 20.62
C HIS A 31 -3.82 2.84 21.46
N GLN A 32 -2.63 2.23 21.46
CA GLN A 32 -2.27 1.04 22.25
C GLN A 32 -3.15 -0.20 22.02
N HIS A 33 -3.77 -0.31 20.84
CA HIS A 33 -4.48 -1.53 20.43
C HIS A 33 -3.51 -2.65 20.03
N ILE A 34 -2.27 -2.30 19.68
CA ILE A 34 -1.18 -3.24 19.41
C ILE A 34 0.10 -2.79 20.10
N ASN A 35 0.97 -3.76 20.43
CA ASN A 35 2.29 -3.48 21.01
C ASN A 35 3.37 -3.27 19.94
N SER A 36 4.55 -2.81 20.36
CA SER A 36 5.69 -2.51 19.49
C SER A 36 6.12 -3.71 18.63
N ARG A 37 6.11 -4.93 19.21
CA ARG A 37 6.43 -6.16 18.46
C ARG A 37 5.45 -6.39 17.31
N ARG A 38 4.14 -6.29 17.56
CA ARG A 38 3.11 -6.45 16.53
C ARG A 38 3.18 -5.35 15.49
N PHE A 39 3.40 -4.10 15.91
CA PHE A 39 3.59 -2.97 15.01
C PHE A 39 4.73 -3.24 14.01
N ASN A 40 5.92 -3.62 14.49
CA ASN A 40 7.08 -3.93 13.66
C ASN A 40 6.83 -5.10 12.68
N GLN A 41 6.12 -6.13 13.13
CA GLN A 41 5.75 -7.27 12.26
C GLN A 41 4.79 -6.84 11.14
N ILE A 42 3.79 -6.02 11.47
CA ILE A 42 2.80 -5.51 10.51
C ILE A 42 3.48 -4.61 9.48
N THR A 43 4.28 -3.62 9.92
CA THR A 43 4.95 -2.68 9.02
C THR A 43 5.95 -3.38 8.11
N THR A 44 6.71 -4.35 8.63
CA THR A 44 7.60 -5.20 7.82
C THR A 44 6.81 -6.00 6.78
N GLY A 45 5.71 -6.63 7.19
CA GLY A 45 4.85 -7.41 6.30
C GLY A 45 4.22 -6.57 5.18
N ILE A 46 3.81 -5.34 5.49
CA ILE A 46 3.30 -4.37 4.51
C ILE A 46 4.38 -4.08 3.46
N GLY A 47 5.60 -3.73 3.90
CA GLY A 47 6.72 -3.43 2.99
C GLY A 47 7.07 -4.61 2.08
N GLN A 48 7.22 -5.80 2.64
CA GLN A 48 7.50 -7.02 1.86
C GLN A 48 6.43 -7.30 0.81
N ARG A 49 5.15 -7.05 1.12
CA ARG A 49 4.06 -7.25 0.17
C ARG A 49 4.09 -6.21 -0.96
N ALA A 50 4.37 -4.96 -0.63
CA ALA A 50 4.51 -3.89 -1.62
C ALA A 50 5.69 -4.18 -2.56
N ASP A 51 6.83 -4.63 -2.04
CA ASP A 51 8.01 -4.98 -2.83
C ASP A 51 7.74 -6.17 -3.76
N ARG A 52 7.05 -7.20 -3.27
CA ARG A 52 6.61 -8.32 -4.14
C ARG A 52 5.71 -7.83 -5.27
N GLN A 53 4.78 -6.91 -5.00
CA GLN A 53 3.91 -6.36 -6.03
C GLN A 53 4.70 -5.52 -7.05
N ARG A 54 5.66 -4.69 -6.61
CA ARG A 54 6.57 -3.95 -7.49
C ARG A 54 7.38 -4.89 -8.37
N ALA A 55 7.94 -5.97 -7.79
CA ALA A 55 8.72 -6.98 -8.52
C ALA A 55 7.88 -7.73 -9.56
N ILE A 56 6.63 -8.08 -9.24
CA ILE A 56 5.71 -8.69 -10.22
C ILE A 56 5.42 -7.71 -11.36
N ARG A 57 5.14 -6.43 -11.06
CA ARG A 57 4.88 -5.42 -12.08
C ARG A 57 6.09 -5.15 -12.96
N SER A 58 7.29 -5.09 -12.39
CA SER A 58 8.54 -4.89 -13.15
C SER A 58 8.80 -6.10 -14.06
N ARG A 59 8.62 -7.33 -13.55
CA ARG A 59 8.72 -8.54 -14.37
C ARG A 59 7.71 -8.54 -15.51
N ASN A 60 6.45 -8.21 -15.25
CA ASN A 60 5.41 -8.17 -16.27
C ASN A 60 5.65 -7.07 -17.32
N ARG A 61 6.28 -5.94 -16.95
CA ARG A 61 6.73 -4.93 -17.93
C ARG A 61 7.82 -5.46 -18.85
N LEU A 62 8.74 -6.30 -18.34
CA LEU A 62 9.82 -6.89 -19.12
C LEU A 62 9.33 -8.03 -20.03
N THR A 63 8.23 -8.69 -19.68
CA THR A 63 7.59 -9.75 -20.49
C THR A 63 6.35 -9.28 -21.27
N GLY A 64 6.15 -7.96 -21.41
CA GLY A 64 5.10 -7.40 -22.25
C GLY A 64 5.30 -7.77 -23.73
N PRO A 65 4.22 -7.88 -24.52
CA PRO A 65 4.28 -8.47 -25.86
C PRO A 65 5.28 -7.72 -26.75
N ALA A 66 6.06 -8.47 -27.52
CA ALA A 66 6.93 -7.94 -28.56
C ALA A 66 6.15 -6.91 -29.40
N PRO A 67 6.77 -5.78 -29.82
CA PRO A 67 6.09 -4.80 -30.63
C PRO A 67 5.50 -5.52 -31.84
N ALA A 68 4.18 -5.41 -32.01
CA ALA A 68 3.50 -5.94 -33.18
C ALA A 68 4.16 -5.29 -34.40
N ASN A 69 4.90 -6.11 -35.15
CA ASN A 69 5.52 -5.68 -36.40
C ASN A 69 4.40 -5.11 -37.30
N LEU A 70 4.48 -3.81 -37.55
CA LEU A 70 3.76 -3.14 -38.62
C LEU A 70 4.41 -3.59 -39.95
N SER A 71 3.98 -4.73 -40.47
CA SER A 71 4.05 -5.04 -41.91
C SER A 71 2.62 -4.85 -42.43
N GLY A 72 2.26 -3.83 -43.22
CA GLY A 72 3.04 -3.25 -44.29
C GLY A 72 2.92 -4.15 -45.52
N SER A 73 1.72 -4.24 -46.11
CA SER A 73 1.41 -4.39 -47.55
C SER A 73 -0.10 -4.44 -47.74
#